data_AF-A0A7V2PUB4-F1
#
_entry.id   AF-A0A7V2PUB4-F1
#
_cell.length_a   1.000
_cell.length_b   1.000
_cell.length_c   1.000
_cell.angle_alpha   90.00
_cell.angle_beta   90.00
_cell.angle_gamma   90.00
#
_symmetry.space_group_name_H-M   'P 1'
#
loop_
_entity.id
_entity.type
_entity.pdbx_description
1 polymer ?
#
loop_
_entity_poly.entity_id
_entity_poly.type
_entity_poly.pdbx_seq_one_letter_code
_entity_poly.pdbx_strand_id
1 'polypeptide(L)'
;METKSEGNKLKQNNALYEIPKRIRYGLVTTFIGFLVFLLGSRPALFHLDRSPVIGFVQIAVFLIGLAIICVGGYISLASLWNGEQKSIIADIGLRLVATGYVISVAAGMADVFGIGTQPWPQTPYFGPWQAVGVIIGEFWIAIGFLMVIPYKRHRD
;
A
#
# COMPACT_ATOMS: atom_id res chain seq x y z
N MET A 1 -42.08 -27.67 -5.84
CA MET A 1 -41.03 -27.62 -4.79
C MET A 1 -39.64 -27.36 -5.38
N GLU A 2 -39.33 -27.82 -6.60
CA GLU A 2 -38.04 -27.57 -7.27
C GLU A 2 -37.70 -26.10 -7.58
N THR A 3 -38.70 -25.27 -7.94
CA THR A 3 -38.49 -23.86 -8.30
C THR A 3 -37.97 -22.98 -7.15
N LYS A 4 -38.25 -23.35 -5.88
CA LYS A 4 -37.72 -22.66 -4.69
C LYS A 4 -36.25 -23.04 -4.39
N SER A 5 -35.86 -24.27 -4.75
CA SER A 5 -34.50 -24.79 -4.59
C SER A 5 -33.53 -24.16 -5.59
N GLU A 6 -33.98 -24.03 -6.85
CA GLU A 6 -33.24 -23.34 -7.92
C GLU A 6 -33.04 -21.84 -7.62
N GLY A 7 -34.09 -21.16 -7.15
CA GLY A 7 -34.02 -19.75 -6.76
C GLY A 7 -33.06 -19.49 -5.58
N ASN A 8 -32.94 -20.44 -4.65
CA ASN A 8 -32.01 -20.34 -3.52
C ASN A 8 -30.56 -20.60 -3.97
N LYS A 9 -30.34 -21.57 -4.87
CA LYS A 9 -29.04 -21.80 -5.50
C LYS A 9 -28.58 -20.61 -6.35
N LEU A 10 -29.46 -19.99 -7.12
CA LEU A 10 -29.16 -18.78 -7.92
C LEU A 10 -28.78 -17.58 -7.03
N LYS A 11 -29.50 -17.35 -5.92
CA LYS A 11 -29.12 -16.33 -4.93
C LYS A 11 -27.79 -16.65 -4.25
N GLN A 12 -27.54 -17.91 -3.93
CA GLN A 12 -26.30 -18.36 -3.31
C GLN A 12 -25.10 -18.22 -4.26
N ASN A 13 -25.28 -18.53 -5.55
CA ASN A 13 -24.27 -18.36 -6.60
C ASN A 13 -23.97 -16.87 -6.86
N ASN A 14 -24.99 -16.02 -6.88
CA ASN A 14 -24.81 -14.57 -7.01
C ASN A 14 -24.12 -13.97 -5.78
N ALA A 15 -24.48 -14.40 -4.57
CA ALA A 15 -23.81 -13.99 -3.34
C ALA A 15 -22.35 -14.47 -3.27
N LEU A 16 -22.01 -15.58 -3.92
CA LEU A 16 -20.63 -16.08 -4.04
C LEU A 16 -19.78 -15.22 -5.00
N TYR A 17 -20.41 -14.54 -5.96
CA TYR A 17 -19.75 -13.69 -6.96
C TYR A 17 -19.71 -12.20 -6.58
N GLU A 18 -20.49 -11.77 -5.58
CA GLU A 18 -20.42 -10.39 -5.10
C GLU A 18 -19.11 -10.16 -4.33
N ILE A 19 -18.11 -9.57 -5.00
CA ILE A 19 -16.95 -8.97 -4.33
C ILE A 19 -17.51 -8.06 -3.22
N PRO A 20 -17.22 -8.32 -1.93
CA PRO A 20 -17.73 -7.46 -0.87
C PRO A 20 -17.31 -6.02 -1.16
N LYS A 21 -18.28 -5.09 -1.11
CA LYS A 21 -18.06 -3.68 -1.49
C LYS A 21 -16.81 -3.08 -0.84
N ARG A 22 -16.47 -3.53 0.37
CA ARG A 22 -15.25 -3.18 1.13
C ARG A 22 -13.94 -3.56 0.42
N ILE A 23 -13.84 -4.73 -0.22
CA ILE A 23 -12.68 -5.13 -1.03
C ILE A 23 -12.53 -4.17 -2.20
N ARG A 24 -13.62 -3.85 -2.89
CA ARG A 24 -13.60 -2.92 -4.03
C ARG A 24 -13.13 -1.54 -3.60
N TYR A 25 -13.62 -1.01 -2.48
CA TYR A 25 -13.14 0.26 -1.94
C TYR A 25 -11.66 0.21 -1.58
N GLY A 26 -11.20 -0.86 -0.92
CA GLY A 26 -9.78 -1.03 -0.59
C GLY A 26 -8.89 -1.04 -1.83
N LEU A 27 -9.25 -1.83 -2.85
CA LEU A 27 -8.50 -1.91 -4.11
C LEU A 27 -8.50 -0.60 -4.89
N VAL A 28 -9.63 0.12 -4.95
CA VAL A 28 -9.70 1.44 -5.59
C VAL A 28 -8.79 2.43 -4.85
N THR A 29 -8.81 2.43 -3.53
CA THR A 29 -7.90 3.27 -2.73
C THR A 29 -6.44 2.92 -2.99
N THR A 30 -6.06 1.63 -3.02
CA THR A 30 -4.70 1.20 -3.35
C THR A 30 -4.29 1.65 -4.75
N PHE A 31 -5.19 1.53 -5.73
CA PHE A 31 -4.94 1.94 -7.10
C PHE A 31 -4.72 3.46 -7.21
N ILE A 32 -5.56 4.26 -6.54
CA ILE A 32 -5.37 5.71 -6.46
C ILE A 32 -4.03 6.04 -5.81
N GLY A 33 -3.69 5.38 -4.69
CA GLY A 33 -2.41 5.55 -4.02
C GLY A 33 -1.23 5.22 -4.94
N PHE A 34 -1.34 4.16 -5.74
CA PHE A 34 -0.35 3.78 -6.73
C PHE A 34 -0.16 4.83 -7.82
N LEU A 35 -1.24 5.45 -8.32
CA LEU A 35 -1.13 6.56 -9.27
C LEU A 35 -0.42 7.77 -8.65
N VAL A 36 -0.75 8.13 -7.39
CA VAL A 36 -0.08 9.21 -6.66
C VAL A 36 1.41 8.90 -6.43
N PHE A 37 1.72 7.64 -6.08
CA PHE A 37 3.10 7.16 -5.93
C PHE A 37 3.89 7.24 -7.24
N LEU A 38 3.29 6.87 -8.37
CA LEU A 38 3.91 6.99 -9.69
C LEU A 38 4.13 8.45 -10.09
N LEU A 39 3.17 9.33 -9.76
CA LEU A 39 3.30 10.77 -10.00
C LEU A 39 4.51 11.36 -9.27
N GLY A 40 4.74 10.96 -8.02
CA GLY A 40 5.90 11.38 -7.25
C GLY A 40 7.22 10.74 -7.71
N SER A 41 7.25 9.42 -7.95
CA SER A 41 8.49 8.70 -8.29
C SER A 41 8.98 8.93 -9.73
N ARG A 42 8.05 9.06 -10.69
CA ARG A 42 8.34 9.27 -12.11
C ARG A 42 7.38 10.31 -12.72
N PRO A 43 7.51 11.58 -12.34
CA PRO A 43 6.73 12.71 -12.88
C PRO A 43 6.80 12.83 -14.41
N ALA A 44 7.91 12.37 -15.01
CA ALA A 44 8.10 12.38 -16.46
C ALA A 44 7.05 11.54 -17.21
N LEU A 45 6.44 10.54 -16.57
CA LEU A 45 5.33 9.77 -17.17
C LEU A 45 4.08 10.64 -17.42
N PHE A 46 3.97 11.75 -16.69
CA PHE A 46 2.87 12.71 -16.78
C PHE A 46 3.27 14.01 -17.50
N HIS A 47 4.41 14.01 -18.20
CA HIS A 47 4.98 15.20 -18.87
C HIS A 47 5.27 16.38 -17.92
N LEU A 48 5.57 16.09 -16.65
CA LEU A 48 5.98 17.09 -15.67
C LEU A 48 7.52 17.22 -15.65
N ASP A 49 8.00 18.46 -15.56
CA ASP A 49 9.43 18.76 -15.57
C ASP A 49 10.15 18.32 -14.29
N ARG A 50 11.39 17.85 -14.45
CA ARG A 50 12.30 17.56 -13.33
C ARG A 50 13.11 18.81 -13.01
N SER A 51 12.61 19.62 -12.09
CA SER A 51 13.39 20.68 -11.45
C SER A 51 13.83 20.23 -10.04
N PRO A 52 15.06 20.56 -9.59
CA PRO A 52 15.53 20.23 -8.24
C PRO A 52 14.58 20.69 -7.12
N VAL A 53 13.96 21.86 -7.28
CA VAL A 53 13.00 22.41 -6.30
C VAL A 53 11.70 21.59 -6.28
N ILE A 54 11.28 21.07 -7.43
CA ILE A 54 10.12 20.18 -7.57
C ILE A 54 10.46 18.78 -7.03
N GLY A 55 11.73 18.37 -7.04
CA GLY A 55 12.22 17.10 -6.52
C GLY A 55 11.86 16.84 -5.05
N PHE A 56 11.95 17.84 -4.18
CA PHE A 56 11.50 17.72 -2.79
C PHE A 56 10.00 17.40 -2.70
N VAL A 57 9.18 18.15 -3.44
CA VAL A 57 7.72 17.93 -3.50
C VAL A 57 7.41 16.55 -4.06
N GLN A 58 8.18 16.09 -5.05
CA GLN A 58 8.04 14.76 -5.64
C GLN A 58 8.25 13.64 -4.61
N ILE A 59 9.27 13.74 -3.74
CA ILE A 59 9.50 12.76 -2.67
C ILE A 59 8.32 12.75 -1.69
N ALA A 60 7.80 13.92 -1.31
CA ALA A 60 6.65 14.00 -0.41
C ALA A 60 5.39 13.39 -1.05
N VAL A 61 5.09 13.71 -2.30
CA VAL A 61 3.97 13.13 -3.07
C VAL A 61 4.12 11.62 -3.20
N PHE A 62 5.33 11.15 -3.48
CA PHE A 62 5.70 9.74 -3.54
C PHE A 62 5.38 9.02 -2.21
N LEU A 63 5.82 9.56 -1.07
CA LEU A 63 5.57 8.97 0.26
C LEU A 63 4.08 9.00 0.63
N ILE A 64 3.36 10.07 0.28
CA ILE A 64 1.90 10.13 0.46
C ILE A 64 1.21 9.03 -0.36
N GLY A 65 1.63 8.83 -1.60
CA GLY A 65 1.14 7.72 -2.44
C GLY A 65 1.37 6.36 -1.78
N LEU A 66 2.57 6.13 -1.23
CA LEU A 66 2.89 4.92 -0.48
C LEU A 66 2.01 4.76 0.76
N ALA A 67 1.73 5.84 1.50
CA ALA A 67 0.82 5.81 2.65
C ALA A 67 -0.60 5.38 2.24
N ILE A 68 -1.12 5.93 1.13
CA ILE A 68 -2.44 5.57 0.60
C ILE A 68 -2.46 4.11 0.16
N ILE A 69 -1.38 3.60 -0.46
CA ILE A 69 -1.22 2.17 -0.76
C ILE A 69 -1.28 1.33 0.52
N CYS A 70 -0.58 1.74 1.59
CA CYS A 70 -0.61 1.05 2.88
C CYS A 70 -2.04 0.95 3.44
N VAL A 71 -2.79 2.05 3.40
CA VAL A 71 -4.18 2.12 3.89
C VAL A 71 -5.13 1.31 3.01
N GLY A 72 -5.05 1.45 1.68
CA GLY A 72 -5.89 0.68 0.75
C GLY A 72 -5.63 -0.82 0.84
N GLY A 73 -4.35 -1.21 0.93
CA GLY A 73 -3.92 -2.58 1.15
C GLY A 73 -4.49 -3.15 2.45
N TYR A 74 -4.43 -2.39 3.55
CA TYR A 74 -5.06 -2.78 4.81
C TYR A 74 -6.56 -3.00 4.66
N ILE A 75 -7.30 -2.06 4.06
CA ILE A 75 -8.76 -2.16 3.91
C ILE A 75 -9.13 -3.38 3.05
N SER A 76 -8.43 -3.59 1.94
CA SER A 76 -8.68 -4.71 1.02
C SER A 76 -8.43 -6.06 1.69
N LEU A 77 -7.28 -6.22 2.36
CA LEU A 77 -6.91 -7.47 3.02
C LEU A 77 -7.72 -7.71 4.29
N ALA A 78 -8.01 -6.69 5.09
CA ALA A 78 -8.87 -6.82 6.28
C ALA A 78 -10.28 -7.27 5.90
N SER A 79 -10.79 -6.86 4.73
CA SER A 79 -12.07 -7.34 4.23
C SER A 79 -12.05 -8.82 3.83
N LEU A 80 -10.87 -9.40 3.56
CA LEU A 80 -10.74 -10.81 3.21
C LEU A 80 -10.95 -11.74 4.42
N TRP A 81 -10.75 -11.20 5.63
CA TRP A 81 -11.02 -11.91 6.88
C TRP A 81 -12.52 -11.96 7.24
N ASN A 82 -13.42 -11.24 6.54
CA ASN A 82 -14.89 -11.37 6.67
C ASN A 82 -15.47 -11.44 8.10
N GLY A 83 -14.81 -10.83 9.09
CA GLY A 83 -15.24 -10.85 10.50
C GLY A 83 -14.66 -12.01 11.34
N GLU A 84 -13.89 -12.90 10.74
CA GLU A 84 -13.08 -13.89 11.44
C GLU A 84 -11.96 -13.23 12.26
N GLN A 85 -11.50 -13.92 13.30
CA GLN A 85 -10.35 -13.46 14.08
C GLN A 85 -9.09 -13.50 13.22
N LYS A 86 -8.39 -12.36 13.14
CA LYS A 86 -7.09 -12.27 12.48
C LYS A 86 -6.09 -13.18 13.18
N SER A 87 -5.24 -13.84 12.41
CA SER A 87 -4.14 -14.61 12.97
C SER A 87 -3.09 -13.68 13.58
N ILE A 88 -2.33 -14.19 14.55
CA ILE A 88 -1.18 -13.47 15.14
C ILE A 88 -0.20 -13.03 14.03
N ILE A 89 -0.01 -13.87 13.02
CA ILE A 89 0.85 -13.58 11.86
C ILE A 89 0.31 -12.38 11.07
N ALA A 90 -1.00 -12.29 10.88
CA ALA A 90 -1.62 -11.15 10.20
C ALA A 90 -1.47 -9.85 11.01
N ASP A 91 -1.64 -9.89 12.33
CA ASP A 91 -1.44 -8.72 13.18
C ASP A 91 0.03 -8.28 13.22
N ILE A 92 0.98 -9.22 13.22
CA ILE A 92 2.42 -8.92 13.04
C ILE A 92 2.67 -8.32 11.66
N GLY A 93 2.07 -8.88 10.61
CA GLY A 93 2.19 -8.37 9.25
C GLY A 93 1.76 -6.91 9.12
N LEU A 94 0.65 -6.52 9.76
CA LEU A 94 0.22 -5.12 9.79
C LEU A 94 1.20 -4.18 10.50
N ARG A 95 1.80 -4.64 11.60
CA ARG A 95 2.87 -3.87 12.27
C ARG A 95 4.09 -3.75 11.37
N LEU A 96 4.44 -4.80 10.63
CA LEU A 96 5.56 -4.82 9.70
C LEU A 96 5.35 -3.86 8.53
N VAL A 97 4.12 -3.75 8.01
CA VAL A 97 3.74 -2.72 7.03
C VAL A 97 3.97 -1.32 7.58
N ALA A 98 3.50 -1.05 8.80
CA ALA A 98 3.66 0.25 9.43
C ALA A 98 5.15 0.60 9.65
N THR A 99 5.96 -0.36 10.12
CA THR A 99 7.41 -0.15 10.30
C THR A 99 8.12 0.04 8.97
N GLY A 100 7.77 -0.73 7.94
CA GLY A 100 8.33 -0.56 6.60
C GLY A 100 8.04 0.83 6.04
N TYR A 101 6.82 1.33 6.23
CA TYR A 101 6.46 2.70 5.86
C TYR A 101 7.27 3.75 6.63
N VAL A 102 7.46 3.59 7.94
CA VAL A 102 8.29 4.50 8.74
C VAL A 102 9.74 4.50 8.24
N ILE A 103 10.30 3.34 7.90
CA ILE A 103 11.64 3.23 7.30
C ILE A 103 11.69 4.00 5.98
N SER A 104 10.71 3.82 5.09
CA SER A 104 10.65 4.55 3.81
C SER A 104 10.56 6.07 4.01
N VAL A 105 9.75 6.54 4.96
CA VAL A 105 9.65 7.98 5.26
C VAL A 105 10.96 8.53 5.82
N ALA A 106 11.57 7.83 6.78
CA ALA A 106 12.83 8.26 7.39
C ALA A 106 13.96 8.32 6.35
N ALA A 107 14.05 7.33 5.46
CA ALA A 107 15.03 7.30 4.39
C ALA A 107 14.75 8.37 3.32
N GLY A 108 13.51 8.47 2.85
CA GLY A 108 13.14 9.40 1.79
C GLY A 108 13.22 10.86 2.20
N MET A 109 12.93 11.17 3.46
CA MET A 109 13.01 12.54 4.00
C MET A 109 14.32 12.82 4.75
N ALA A 110 15.37 12.01 4.57
CA ALA A 110 16.60 12.12 5.36
C ALA A 110 17.27 13.52 5.27
N ASP A 111 17.30 14.13 4.08
CA ASP A 111 17.82 15.50 3.91
C ASP A 111 16.95 16.55 4.62
N VAL A 112 15.62 16.34 4.65
CA VAL A 112 14.66 17.24 5.29
C VAL A 112 14.80 17.21 6.80
N PHE A 113 15.08 16.02 7.35
CA PHE A 113 15.38 15.84 8.76
C PHE A 113 16.81 16.26 9.15
N GLY A 114 17.64 16.70 8.18
CA GLY A 114 19.00 17.16 8.43
C GLY A 114 20.01 16.03 8.72
N ILE A 115 19.63 14.77 8.47
CA ILE A 115 20.49 13.59 8.64
C ILE A 115 21.21 13.25 7.32
N GLY A 116 20.64 13.67 6.20
CA GLY A 116 21.17 13.41 4.87
C GLY A 116 22.36 14.31 4.47
N THR A 117 22.78 14.17 3.22
CA THR A 117 24.04 14.74 2.71
C THR A 117 23.89 16.20 2.26
N GLN A 118 22.65 16.68 2.06
CA GLN A 118 22.33 18.06 1.68
C GLN A 118 21.38 18.69 2.70
N PRO A 119 21.84 19.00 3.94
CA PRO A 119 21.01 19.71 4.90
C PRO A 119 20.73 21.14 4.41
N TRP A 120 19.62 21.70 4.90
CA TRP A 120 19.25 23.11 4.67
C TRP A 120 20.45 24.05 4.92
N PRO A 121 20.72 25.05 4.04
CA PRO A 121 19.88 25.65 3.00
C PRO A 121 20.07 25.08 1.58
N GLN A 122 20.78 23.96 1.43
CA GLN A 122 20.95 23.33 0.12
C GLN A 122 19.64 22.68 -0.33
N THR A 123 19.41 22.63 -1.65
CA THR A 123 18.21 21.98 -2.20
C THR A 123 18.24 20.48 -1.88
N PRO A 124 17.24 19.92 -1.17
CA PRO A 124 17.20 18.50 -0.83
C PRO A 124 17.32 17.63 -2.09
N TYR A 125 18.12 16.57 -2.02
CA TYR A 125 18.43 15.74 -3.17
C TYR A 125 18.19 14.27 -2.85
N PHE A 126 17.28 13.66 -3.61
CA PHE A 126 16.99 12.24 -3.46
C PHE A 126 18.17 11.38 -3.95
N GLY A 127 19.07 11.04 -3.04
CA GLY A 127 20.29 10.30 -3.34
C GLY A 127 20.10 8.78 -3.42
N PRO A 128 21.08 8.04 -3.97
CA PRO A 128 21.04 6.58 -4.07
C PRO A 128 20.82 5.89 -2.71
N TRP A 129 21.43 6.39 -1.64
CA TRP A 129 21.27 5.82 -0.29
C TRP A 129 19.87 6.01 0.28
N GLN A 130 19.24 7.16 0.02
CA GLN A 130 17.83 7.39 0.38
C GLN A 130 16.93 6.42 -0.41
N ALA A 131 17.20 6.25 -1.70
CA ALA A 131 16.48 5.29 -2.55
C ALA A 131 16.60 3.86 -2.04
N VAL A 132 17.81 3.41 -1.66
CA VAL A 132 18.02 2.08 -1.07
C VAL A 132 17.24 1.92 0.24
N GLY A 133 17.26 2.92 1.12
CA GLY A 133 16.50 2.88 2.36
C GLY A 133 14.98 2.79 2.14
N VAL A 134 14.48 3.53 1.15
CA VAL A 134 13.08 3.46 0.71
C VAL A 134 12.72 2.06 0.19
N ILE A 135 13.56 1.47 -0.66
CA ILE A 135 13.38 0.12 -1.21
C ILE A 135 13.35 -0.92 -0.08
N ILE A 136 14.19 -0.78 0.94
CA ILE A 136 14.16 -1.66 2.12
C ILE A 136 12.82 -1.54 2.85
N GLY A 137 12.31 -0.33 3.03
CA GLY A 137 10.99 -0.12 3.63
C GLY A 137 9.85 -0.72 2.80
N GLU A 138 9.89 -0.57 1.47
CA GLU A 138 8.93 -1.18 0.55
C GLU A 138 8.98 -2.71 0.58
N PHE A 139 10.17 -3.29 0.68
CA PHE A 139 10.36 -4.73 0.85
C PHE A 139 9.67 -5.24 2.12
N TRP A 140 9.82 -4.53 3.24
CA TRP A 140 9.14 -4.88 4.50
C TRP A 140 7.62 -4.69 4.42
N ILE A 141 7.14 -3.65 3.72
CA ILE A 141 5.72 -3.47 3.42
C ILE A 141 5.17 -4.67 2.64
N ALA A 142 5.88 -5.12 1.61
CA ALA A 142 5.46 -6.25 0.78
C ALA A 142 5.37 -7.55 1.60
N ILE A 143 6.38 -7.84 2.44
CA ILE A 143 6.35 -9.00 3.36
C ILE A 143 5.18 -8.87 4.34
N GLY A 144 5.00 -7.69 4.94
CA GLY A 144 3.92 -7.44 5.88
C GLY A 144 2.55 -7.70 5.27
N PHE A 145 2.31 -7.26 4.03
CA PHE A 145 1.07 -7.57 3.32
C PHE A 145 0.90 -9.04 2.99
N LEU A 146 1.97 -9.73 2.57
CA LEU A 146 1.94 -11.17 2.31
C LEU A 146 1.51 -11.95 3.58
N MET A 147 1.98 -11.55 4.75
CA MET A 147 1.63 -12.17 6.04
C MET A 147 0.16 -11.97 6.45
N VAL A 148 -0.49 -10.91 5.96
CA VAL A 148 -1.89 -10.60 6.29
C VAL A 148 -2.87 -11.46 5.47
N ILE A 149 -2.42 -12.04 4.35
CA ILE A 149 -3.28 -12.86 3.49
C ILE A 149 -3.78 -14.09 4.28
N PRO A 150 -5.11 -14.28 4.40
CA PRO A 150 -5.67 -15.42 5.12
C PRO A 150 -5.35 -16.72 4.38
N TYR A 151 -4.73 -17.66 5.08
CA TYR A 151 -4.47 -19.00 4.56
C TYR A 151 -5.73 -19.85 4.69
N LYS A 152 -6.58 -19.89 3.66
CA LYS A 152 -7.68 -20.87 3.62
C LYS A 152 -7.09 -22.25 3.38
N ARG A 153 -6.91 -23.02 4.46
CA ARG A 153 -6.64 -24.45 4.34
C ARG A 153 -7.91 -25.13 3.83
N HIS A 154 -7.91 -25.51 2.55
CA HIS A 154 -8.89 -26.46 2.03
C HIS A 154 -8.81 -27.70 2.93
N ARG A 155 -9.87 -27.94 3.70
CA ARG A 155 -10.02 -29.16 4.49
C ARG A 155 -10.84 -30.08 3.61
N ASP A 156 -10.18 -31.11 3.08
CA ASP A 156 -10.79 -32.18 2.30
C ASP A 156 -11.79 -32.97 3.16
#